data_AF-A0A661JDA3-F1
#
_entry.id   AF-A0A661JDA3-F1
#
_cell.length_a   1.000
_cell.length_b   1.000
_cell.length_c   1.000
_cell.angle_alpha   90.00
_cell.angle_beta   90.00
_cell.angle_gamma   90.00
#
_symmetry.space_group_name_H-M   'P 1'
#
loop_
_entity.id
_entity.type
_entity.pdbx_description
1 polymer ?
#
loop_
_entity_poly.entity_id
_entity_poly.type
_entity_poly.pdbx_seq_one_letter_code
_entity_poly.pdbx_strand_id
1 'polypeptide(L)'
;KYENALDRITAAANPRPIERVPAGTDFTFEMIYDVENLDHLQDDLHNLAFCLSVLEDDYLGGHGSRGYGKVKIWLTRVVVKKVEAYLSPSDEHQKVIIDGQEIDRKNPTERPEDVKPVDAFRDAIDKIVEFLKEEK
;
A
#
# COMPACT_ATOMS: atom_id res chain seq x y z
N LYS A 1 1.46 19.35 -18.22
CA LYS A 1 0.20 19.89 -18.83
C LYS A 1 -0.22 21.12 -18.05
N TYR A 2 -0.92 22.07 -18.65
CA TYR A 2 -1.44 23.26 -17.94
C TYR A 2 -2.84 23.00 -17.41
N GLU A 3 -3.16 23.60 -16.26
CA GLU A 3 -4.53 23.77 -15.78
C GLU A 3 -4.93 25.24 -15.97
N ASN A 4 -6.11 25.52 -16.52
CA ASN A 4 -6.56 26.89 -16.78
C ASN A 4 -7.77 27.21 -15.91
N ALA A 5 -7.70 28.31 -15.17
CA ALA A 5 -8.91 28.95 -14.63
C ALA A 5 -9.46 29.93 -15.68
N LEU A 6 -10.75 29.83 -15.99
CA LEU A 6 -11.43 30.77 -16.90
C LEU A 6 -12.26 31.76 -16.08
N ASP A 7 -12.16 33.05 -16.42
CA ASP A 7 -13.11 34.06 -15.96
C ASP A 7 -14.48 33.76 -16.58
N ARG A 8 -15.53 33.69 -15.74
CA ARG A 8 -16.89 33.34 -16.18
C ARG A 8 -17.58 34.44 -16.98
N ILE A 9 -17.12 35.68 -16.88
CA ILE A 9 -17.68 36.85 -17.59
C ILE A 9 -16.89 37.10 -18.87
N THR A 10 -15.56 37.16 -18.77
CA THR A 10 -14.70 37.57 -19.90
C THR A 10 -14.17 36.40 -20.73
N ALA A 11 -14.35 35.16 -20.26
CA ALA A 11 -13.74 33.95 -20.82
C ALA A 11 -12.20 33.99 -20.91
N ALA A 12 -11.56 34.96 -20.24
CA ALA A 12 -10.10 35.07 -20.22
C ALA A 12 -9.48 33.89 -19.44
N ALA A 13 -8.43 33.31 -20.00
CA ALA A 13 -7.71 32.20 -19.38
C ALA A 13 -6.58 32.69 -18.48
N ASN A 14 -6.43 32.03 -17.33
CA ASN A 14 -5.29 32.14 -16.42
C ASN A 14 -4.59 30.78 -16.31
N PRO A 15 -3.62 30.49 -17.20
CA PRO A 15 -2.92 29.22 -17.23
C PRO A 15 -1.98 29.04 -16.04
N ARG A 16 -1.99 27.84 -15.47
CA ARG A 16 -1.13 27.44 -14.36
C ARG A 16 -0.38 26.16 -14.74
N PRO A 17 0.96 26.19 -14.84
CA PRO A 17 1.74 24.98 -14.98
C PRO A 17 1.74 24.22 -13.65
N ILE A 18 1.40 22.93 -13.70
CA ILE A 18 1.51 22.03 -12.56
C ILE A 18 2.20 20.75 -13.05
N GLU A 19 3.33 20.44 -12.43
CA GLU A 19 4.03 19.18 -12.66
C GLU A 19 3.29 18.03 -11.98
N ARG A 20 3.36 16.86 -12.61
CA ARG A 20 2.71 15.65 -12.11
C ARG A 20 3.42 14.42 -12.64
N VAL A 21 3.34 13.36 -11.86
CA VAL A 21 3.74 12.04 -12.30
C VAL A 21 2.82 11.60 -13.45
N PRO A 22 3.36 11.04 -14.55
CA PRO A 22 2.55 10.45 -15.61
C PRO A 22 1.59 9.36 -15.09
N ALA A 23 0.41 9.25 -15.70
CA ALA A 23 -0.51 8.18 -15.38
C ALA A 23 0.08 6.82 -15.80
N GLY A 24 -0.11 5.79 -14.97
CA GLY A 24 0.46 4.46 -15.20
C GLY A 24 1.91 4.30 -14.73
N THR A 25 2.50 5.30 -14.08
CA THR A 25 3.76 5.12 -13.37
C THR A 25 3.54 4.27 -12.13
N ASP A 26 4.31 3.18 -12.02
CA ASP A 26 4.33 2.33 -10.83
C ASP A 26 5.34 2.82 -9.80
N PHE A 27 4.99 2.70 -8.53
CA PHE A 27 5.87 2.98 -7.40
C PHE A 27 5.97 1.75 -6.50
N THR A 28 7.18 1.47 -6.05
CA THR A 28 7.40 0.52 -4.96
C THR A 28 7.21 1.22 -3.63
N PHE A 29 6.49 0.58 -2.71
CA PHE A 29 6.36 1.06 -1.33
C PHE A 29 6.57 -0.11 -0.35
N GLU A 30 6.83 0.25 0.90
CA GLU A 30 6.79 -0.68 2.02
C GLU A 30 5.93 -0.09 3.14
N MET A 31 5.23 -0.97 3.83
CA MET A 31 4.54 -0.67 5.07
C MET A 31 4.97 -1.65 6.14
N ILE A 32 5.32 -1.14 7.32
CA ILE A 32 5.64 -1.94 8.51
C ILE A 32 4.60 -1.61 9.55
N TYR A 33 3.96 -2.64 10.10
CA TYR A 33 3.07 -2.53 11.24
C TYR A 33 3.75 -3.24 12.43
N ASP A 34 3.97 -2.48 13.50
CA ASP A 34 4.56 -2.99 14.72
C ASP A 34 3.46 -3.55 15.63
N VAL A 35 3.55 -4.83 15.96
CA VAL A 35 2.55 -5.52 16.79
C VAL A 35 2.84 -5.24 18.27
N GLU A 36 2.04 -4.38 18.88
CA GLU A 36 2.17 -4.04 20.31
C GLU A 36 1.25 -4.88 21.21
N ASN A 37 0.03 -5.19 20.73
CA ASN A 37 -0.95 -5.98 21.46
C ASN A 37 -1.69 -6.97 20.54
N LEU A 38 -1.58 -8.26 20.84
CA LEU A 38 -2.22 -9.34 20.08
C LEU A 38 -3.76 -9.33 20.16
N ASP A 39 -4.33 -8.68 21.16
CA ASP A 39 -5.79 -8.55 21.31
C ASP A 39 -6.37 -7.58 20.27
N HIS A 40 -5.63 -6.55 19.88
CA HIS A 40 -6.08 -5.55 18.90
C HIS A 40 -5.64 -5.84 17.47
N LEU A 41 -4.66 -6.74 17.31
CA LEU A 41 -4.02 -7.04 16.03
C LEU A 41 -5.02 -7.28 14.89
N GLN A 42 -6.04 -8.11 15.11
CA GLN A 42 -6.98 -8.46 14.05
C GLN A 42 -7.78 -7.24 13.56
N ASP A 43 -8.30 -6.44 14.49
CA ASP A 43 -9.06 -5.23 14.18
C ASP A 43 -8.17 -4.19 13.48
N ASP A 44 -6.92 -4.03 13.93
CA ASP A 44 -5.96 -3.11 13.32
C ASP A 44 -5.64 -3.49 11.87
N LEU A 45 -5.41 -4.79 11.60
CA LEU A 45 -5.16 -5.26 10.23
C LEU A 45 -6.40 -5.12 9.34
N HIS A 46 -7.61 -5.34 9.87
CA HIS A 46 -8.85 -5.08 9.13
C HIS A 46 -9.03 -3.59 8.81
N ASN A 47 -8.76 -2.71 9.77
CA ASN A 47 -8.79 -1.27 9.58
C ASN A 47 -7.75 -0.83 8.54
N LEU A 48 -6.56 -1.44 8.55
CA LEU A 48 -5.53 -1.16 7.57
C LEU A 48 -5.98 -1.54 6.15
N ALA A 49 -6.50 -2.76 5.97
CA ALA A 49 -7.03 -3.22 4.68
C ALA A 49 -8.21 -2.36 4.20
N PHE A 50 -9.07 -1.91 5.13
CA PHE A 50 -10.16 -0.97 4.85
C PHE A 50 -9.63 0.37 4.36
N CYS A 51 -8.71 1.01 5.10
CA CYS A 51 -8.11 2.29 4.72
C CYS A 51 -7.42 2.23 3.35
N LEU A 52 -6.70 1.13 3.04
CA LEU A 52 -6.10 0.94 1.72
C LEU A 52 -7.16 0.88 0.62
N SER A 53 -8.28 0.20 0.86
CA SER A 53 -9.38 0.12 -0.12
C SER A 53 -10.07 1.47 -0.32
N VAL A 54 -10.31 2.21 0.77
CA VAL A 54 -10.86 3.57 0.72
C VAL A 54 -9.93 4.51 -0.04
N LEU A 55 -8.62 4.41 0.15
CA LEU A 55 -7.65 5.21 -0.58
C LEU A 55 -7.66 4.91 -2.09
N GLU A 56 -7.89 3.65 -2.48
CA GLU A 56 -8.08 3.29 -3.89
C GLU A 56 -9.34 3.92 -4.48
N ASP A 57 -10.41 4.11 -3.70
CA ASP A 57 -11.63 4.81 -4.12
C ASP A 57 -11.47 6.34 -4.12
N ASP A 58 -10.63 6.85 -3.24
CA ASP A 58 -10.26 8.27 -3.12
C ASP A 58 -8.99 8.60 -3.94
N TYR A 59 -8.26 9.64 -3.54
CA TYR A 59 -7.01 10.09 -4.15
C TYR A 59 -5.89 10.29 -3.14
N LEU A 60 -4.66 10.05 -3.58
CA LEU A 60 -3.44 10.33 -2.86
C LEU A 60 -2.83 11.68 -3.29
N GLY A 61 -2.59 12.57 -2.34
CA GLY A 61 -1.96 13.87 -2.58
C GLY A 61 -2.93 14.99 -2.93
N GLY A 62 -2.46 15.98 -3.69
CA GLY A 62 -3.20 17.21 -3.98
C GLY A 62 -4.10 17.14 -5.22
N HIS A 63 -5.10 18.03 -5.28
CA HIS A 63 -5.94 18.28 -6.47
C HIS A 63 -6.81 17.11 -6.95
N GLY A 64 -7.16 16.16 -6.09
CA GLY A 64 -7.93 14.98 -6.49
C GLY A 64 -9.32 15.26 -7.06
N SER A 65 -10.00 16.30 -6.59
CA SER A 65 -11.26 16.79 -7.18
C SER A 65 -11.14 17.22 -8.66
N ARG A 66 -9.91 17.38 -9.16
CA ARG A 66 -9.56 17.69 -10.55
C ARG A 66 -8.97 16.48 -11.29
N GLY A 67 -9.12 15.27 -10.73
CA GLY A 67 -8.66 14.01 -11.33
C GLY A 67 -7.20 13.66 -11.06
N TYR A 68 -6.59 14.22 -10.02
CA TYR A 68 -5.22 13.89 -9.60
C TYR A 68 -5.21 12.77 -8.57
N GLY A 69 -4.08 12.07 -8.44
CA GLY A 69 -3.84 11.19 -7.30
C GLY A 69 -4.64 9.89 -7.27
N LYS A 70 -5.34 9.50 -8.34
CA LYS A 70 -5.97 8.18 -8.38
C LYS A 70 -4.89 7.11 -8.36
N VAL A 71 -4.97 6.20 -7.38
CA VAL A 71 -4.01 5.13 -7.18
C VAL A 71 -4.68 3.77 -7.22
N LYS A 72 -3.89 2.74 -7.52
CA LYS A 72 -4.24 1.34 -7.31
C LYS A 72 -3.09 0.69 -6.53
N ILE A 73 -3.43 -0.05 -5.50
CA ILE A 73 -2.48 -0.66 -4.58
C ILE A 73 -2.36 -2.13 -4.90
N TRP A 74 -1.11 -2.57 -4.99
CA TRP A 74 -0.73 -3.92 -5.34
C TRP A 74 0.30 -4.41 -4.33
N LEU A 75 0.09 -5.62 -3.82
CA LEU A 75 0.95 -6.26 -2.84
C LEU A 75 1.72 -7.38 -3.51
N THR A 76 3.04 -7.36 -3.40
CA THR A 76 3.85 -8.49 -3.86
C THR A 76 4.13 -9.47 -2.74
N ARG A 77 4.35 -8.97 -1.51
CA ARG A 77 4.79 -9.80 -0.40
C ARG A 77 4.27 -9.31 0.93
N VAL A 78 3.84 -10.24 1.78
CA VAL A 78 3.50 -9.98 3.19
C VAL A 78 4.29 -10.95 4.04
N VAL A 79 5.12 -10.41 4.93
CA VAL A 79 6.00 -11.18 5.81
C VAL A 79 5.69 -10.82 7.25
N VAL A 80 5.53 -11.84 8.08
CA VAL A 80 5.28 -11.70 9.51
C VAL A 80 6.52 -12.19 10.26
N LYS A 81 6.99 -11.42 11.25
CA LYS A 81 8.18 -11.73 12.03
C LYS A 81 7.87 -11.61 13.52
N LYS A 82 8.12 -12.67 14.28
CA LYS A 82 8.21 -12.63 15.75
C LYS A 82 9.54 -11.99 16.15
N VAL A 83 9.67 -11.58 17.41
CA VAL A 83 10.88 -10.94 17.95
C VAL A 83 12.12 -11.83 17.75
N GLU A 84 11.96 -13.14 17.90
CA GLU A 84 13.01 -14.14 17.77
C GLU A 84 13.63 -14.18 16.36
N ALA A 85 12.88 -13.79 15.31
CA ALA A 85 13.39 -13.78 13.95
C ALA A 85 14.52 -12.76 13.75
N TYR A 86 14.60 -11.74 14.61
CA TYR A 86 15.69 -10.76 14.58
C TYR A 86 16.99 -11.29 15.21
N LEU A 87 16.90 -12.34 16.03
CA LEU A 87 18.05 -12.99 16.65
C LEU A 87 18.50 -14.22 15.85
N SER A 88 17.55 -15.02 15.39
CA SER A 88 17.80 -16.28 14.67
C SER A 88 16.63 -16.56 13.72
N PRO A 89 16.75 -16.12 12.45
CA PRO A 89 15.73 -16.35 11.43
C PRO A 89 15.49 -17.84 11.21
N SER A 90 14.23 -18.26 11.31
CA SER A 90 13.76 -19.60 10.96
C SER A 90 12.28 -19.52 10.56
N ASP A 91 11.78 -20.55 9.89
CA ASP A 91 10.36 -20.66 9.53
C ASP A 91 9.43 -20.71 10.76
N GLU A 92 9.98 -20.98 11.95
CA GLU A 92 9.25 -20.92 13.22
C GLU A 92 9.04 -19.49 13.72
N HIS A 93 9.94 -18.57 13.36
CA HIS A 93 9.94 -17.20 13.86
C HIS A 93 9.52 -16.18 12.79
N GLN A 94 9.57 -16.55 11.52
CA GLN A 94 9.15 -15.72 10.39
C GLN A 94 8.34 -16.54 9.39
N LYS A 95 7.27 -15.95 8.86
CA LYS A 95 6.43 -16.59 7.84
C LYS A 95 6.09 -15.63 6.71
N VAL A 96 6.21 -16.11 5.48
CA VAL A 96 5.71 -15.41 4.29
C VAL A 96 4.25 -15.84 4.10
N ILE A 97 3.33 -14.86 4.17
CA ILE A 97 1.89 -15.10 4.09
C ILE A 97 1.38 -14.88 2.66
N ILE A 98 1.86 -13.83 2.02
CA ILE A 98 1.72 -13.60 0.58
C ILE A 98 3.12 -13.71 0.00
N ASP A 99 3.32 -14.72 -0.85
CA ASP A 99 4.60 -15.04 -1.45
C ASP A 99 4.64 -14.58 -2.90
N GLY A 100 5.35 -13.48 -3.12
CA GLY A 100 5.64 -12.92 -4.42
C GLY A 100 6.98 -12.20 -4.37
N GLN A 101 7.33 -11.50 -5.46
CA GLN A 101 8.67 -10.95 -5.62
C GLN A 101 9.01 -9.95 -4.48
N GLU A 102 10.13 -10.20 -3.80
CA GLU A 102 10.74 -9.23 -2.90
C GLU A 102 11.29 -8.06 -3.73
N ILE A 103 10.86 -6.84 -3.39
CA ILE A 103 11.23 -5.66 -4.16
C ILE A 103 12.46 -5.00 -3.53
N ASP A 104 13.52 -4.83 -4.33
CA ASP A 104 14.67 -4.01 -3.95
C ASP A 104 14.30 -2.52 -4.01
N ARG A 105 14.32 -1.87 -2.84
CA ARG A 105 13.97 -0.45 -2.69
C ARG A 105 15.01 0.48 -3.29
N LYS A 106 16.26 0.04 -3.38
CA LYS A 106 17.37 0.86 -3.91
C LYS A 106 17.42 0.80 -5.43
N ASN A 107 16.99 -0.32 -5.99
CA ASN A 107 16.97 -0.57 -7.42
C ASN A 107 15.59 -1.08 -7.83
N PRO A 108 14.57 -0.19 -7.90
CA PRO A 108 13.25 -0.58 -8.31
C PRO A 108 13.31 -1.21 -9.71
N THR A 109 12.76 -2.42 -9.80
CA THR A 109 12.66 -3.19 -11.04
C THR A 109 11.34 -2.88 -11.75
N GLU A 110 11.14 -3.46 -12.93
CA GLU A 110 9.82 -3.44 -13.57
C GLU A 110 8.77 -4.04 -12.63
N ARG A 111 7.52 -3.59 -12.80
CA ARG A 111 6.41 -4.08 -11.99
C ARG A 111 6.33 -5.61 -12.08
N PRO A 112 6.36 -6.33 -10.94
CA PRO A 112 6.24 -7.78 -10.95
C PRO A 112 4.89 -8.24 -11.51
N GLU A 113 4.88 -9.38 -12.19
CA GLU A 113 3.65 -9.97 -12.73
C GLU A 113 2.75 -10.51 -11.60
N ASP A 114 3.36 -11.13 -10.58
CA ASP A 114 2.64 -11.71 -9.46
C ASP A 114 2.36 -10.68 -8.36
N VAL A 115 1.40 -9.80 -8.66
CA VAL A 115 0.86 -8.84 -7.70
C VAL A 115 -0.54 -9.23 -7.25
N LYS A 116 -0.82 -9.01 -5.97
CA LYS A 116 -2.12 -9.29 -5.35
C LYS A 116 -2.85 -7.98 -5.02
N PRO A 117 -4.20 -7.95 -5.12
CA PRO A 117 -4.99 -6.80 -4.68
C PRO A 117 -5.04 -6.70 -3.15
N VAL A 118 -5.52 -5.57 -2.63
CA VAL A 118 -5.73 -5.35 -1.19
C VAL A 118 -6.63 -6.43 -0.56
N ASP A 119 -7.60 -6.95 -1.29
CA ASP A 119 -8.48 -8.02 -0.80
C ASP A 119 -7.71 -9.30 -0.44
N ALA A 120 -6.63 -9.62 -1.16
CA ALA A 120 -5.80 -10.78 -0.83
C ALA A 120 -5.09 -10.63 0.52
N PHE A 121 -4.77 -9.39 0.93
CA PHE A 121 -4.29 -9.12 2.27
C PHE A 121 -5.39 -9.27 3.31
N ARG A 122 -6.60 -8.76 3.02
CA ARG A 122 -7.77 -8.94 3.90
C ARG A 122 -8.05 -10.42 4.15
N ASP A 123 -8.04 -11.24 3.11
CA ASP A 123 -8.27 -12.70 3.18
C ASP A 123 -7.16 -13.45 3.93
N ALA A 124 -5.99 -12.82 4.07
CA ALA A 124 -4.83 -13.41 4.74
C ALA A 124 -4.70 -13.03 6.22
N ILE A 125 -5.55 -12.12 6.73
CA ILE A 125 -5.46 -11.61 8.11
C ILE A 125 -5.54 -12.74 9.14
N ASP A 126 -6.48 -13.69 8.98
CA ASP A 126 -6.62 -14.80 9.93
C ASP A 126 -5.33 -15.62 10.04
N LYS A 127 -4.65 -15.88 8.92
CA LYS A 127 -3.37 -16.60 8.89
C LYS A 127 -2.24 -15.83 9.59
N ILE A 128 -2.26 -14.50 9.51
CA ILE A 128 -1.29 -13.63 10.21
C ILE A 128 -1.53 -13.73 11.72
N VAL A 129 -2.79 -13.60 12.14
CA VAL A 129 -3.19 -13.65 13.55
C VAL A 129 -2.90 -15.02 14.15
N GLU A 130 -3.24 -16.10 13.46
CA GLU A 130 -2.94 -17.47 13.86
C GLU A 130 -1.44 -17.66 14.10
N PHE A 131 -0.60 -17.30 13.13
CA PHE A 131 0.86 -17.44 13.27
C PHE A 131 1.44 -16.67 14.46
N LEU A 132 0.91 -15.48 14.75
CA LEU A 132 1.37 -14.65 15.88
C LEU A 132 0.83 -15.13 17.23
N LYS A 133 -0.36 -15.73 17.26
CA LYS A 133 -0.99 -16.27 18.48
C LYS A 133 -0.64 -17.72 18.77
N GLU A 134 -0.04 -18.44 17.83
CA GLU A 134 0.54 -19.76 18.07
C GLU A 134 1.60 -19.65 19.18
N GLU A 135 1.21 -20.08 20.38
CA GLU A 135 2.11 -20.32 21.51
C GLU A 135 2.99 -21.54 21.21
N LYS A 136 4.25 -21.47 21.67
CA LYS A 136 5.09 -22.65 21.85
C LYS A 136 4.89 -23.21 23.25
#